data_AF-A0A1I7NF41-F1
#
_entry.id   AF-A0A1I7NF41-F1
#
_cell.length_a   1.000
_cell.length_b   1.000
_cell.length_c   1.000
_cell.angle_alpha   90.00
_cell.angle_beta   90.00
_cell.angle_gamma   90.00
#
_symmetry.space_group_name_H-M   'P 1'
#
loop_
_entity.id
_entity.type
_entity.pdbx_description
1 polymer ?
#
loop_
_entity_poly.entity_id
_entity_poly.type
_entity_poly.pdbx_seq_one_letter_code
_entity_poly.pdbx_strand_id
1 'polypeptide(L)'
;GAVALGLLILMQYLVTFASVRWPGFAQAVRSKPTLLAHDGAFCYEAMKRERVTRDEALSAVRSAGGQDIERVKYLVLESDGTMIAALFPDPLDPA
;
A
#
# COMPACT_ATOMS: atom_id res chain seq x y z
N GLY A 1 -12.20 -8.03 -34.63
CA GLY A 1 -12.33 -6.85 -33.74
C GLY A 1 -13.53 -6.95 -32.81
N ALA A 2 -14.76 -6.96 -33.34
CA ALA A 2 -15.99 -6.89 -32.54
C ALA A 2 -16.16 -7.99 -31.48
N VAL A 3 -15.77 -9.24 -31.77
CA VAL A 3 -15.87 -10.35 -30.81
C VAL A 3 -14.94 -10.14 -29.60
N ALA A 4 -13.69 -9.72 -29.83
CA ALA A 4 -12.75 -9.42 -28.76
C ALA A 4 -13.19 -8.21 -27.92
N LEU A 5 -13.75 -7.19 -28.57
CA LEU A 5 -14.32 -6.03 -27.89
C LEU A 5 -15.54 -6.42 -27.03
N GLY A 6 -16.44 -7.25 -27.57
CA GLY A 6 -17.60 -7.76 -26.85
C GLY A 6 -17.20 -8.60 -25.63
N LEU A 7 -16.18 -9.44 -25.77
CA LEU A 7 -15.63 -10.22 -24.65
C LEU A 7 -15.02 -9.32 -23.57
N LEU A 8 -14.26 -8.29 -23.96
CA LEU A 8 -13.70 -7.31 -23.03
C LEU A 8 -14.79 -6.55 -22.26
N ILE A 9 -15.84 -6.10 -22.95
CA ILE A 9 -16.98 -5.40 -22.32
C ILE A 9 -17.71 -6.33 -21.35
N LEU A 10 -17.95 -7.58 -21.74
CA LEU A 10 -18.57 -8.58 -20.87
C LEU A 10 -17.73 -8.83 -19.61
N MET A 11 -16.40 -8.94 -19.77
CA MET A 11 -15.48 -9.15 -18.66
C MET A 11 -15.45 -7.94 -17.71
N GLN A 12 -15.46 -6.71 -18.24
CA GLN A 12 -15.56 -5.48 -17.45
C GLN A 12 -16.86 -5.43 -16.62
N TYR A 13 -17.98 -5.83 -17.23
CA TYR A 13 -19.27 -5.90 -16.54
C TYR A 13 -19.26 -6.93 -15.41
N LEU A 14 -18.69 -8.11 -15.66
CA LEU A 14 -18.57 -9.17 -14.65
C LEU A 14 -17.68 -8.75 -13.47
N VAL A 15 -16.52 -8.14 -13.74
CA VAL A 15 -15.62 -7.63 -12.69
C VAL A 15 -16.30 -6.55 -11.85
N THR A 16 -17.00 -5.62 -12.49
CA THR A 16 -17.73 -4.56 -11.79
C THR A 16 -18.84 -5.15 -10.94
N PHE A 17 -19.70 -6.00 -11.50
CA PHE A 17 -20.81 -6.64 -10.79
C PHE A 17 -20.33 -7.46 -9.59
N ALA A 18 -19.29 -8.27 -9.78
CA ALA A 18 -18.68 -9.06 -8.71
C ALA A 18 -18.11 -8.17 -7.59
N SER A 19 -17.50 -7.03 -7.94
CA SER A 19 -16.95 -6.08 -6.96
C SER A 19 -18.02 -5.38 -6.12
N VAL A 20 -19.23 -5.14 -6.64
CA VAL A 20 -20.31 -4.51 -5.85
C VAL A 20 -21.10 -5.52 -5.03
N ARG A 21 -21.24 -6.76 -5.52
CA ARG A 21 -22.05 -7.80 -4.87
C ARG A 21 -21.29 -8.58 -3.81
N TRP A 22 -19.99 -8.76 -3.97
CA TRP A 22 -19.17 -9.55 -3.05
C TRP A 22 -18.13 -8.69 -2.33
N PRO A 23 -18.34 -8.37 -1.04
CA PRO A 23 -17.38 -7.57 -0.28
C PRO A 23 -15.99 -8.22 -0.16
N GLY A 24 -15.90 -9.56 -0.24
CA GLY A 24 -14.61 -10.27 -0.31
C GLY A 24 -13.89 -10.13 -1.66
N PHE A 25 -14.63 -10.12 -2.78
CA PHE A 25 -14.06 -9.84 -4.10
C PHE A 25 -13.68 -8.37 -4.24
N ALA A 26 -14.51 -7.48 -3.71
CA ALA A 26 -14.20 -6.06 -3.58
C ALA A 26 -12.93 -5.82 -2.77
N GLN A 27 -12.69 -6.60 -1.71
CA GLN A 27 -11.50 -6.51 -0.86
C GLN A 27 -10.26 -7.16 -1.50
N ALA A 28 -10.44 -8.18 -2.34
CA ALA A 28 -9.37 -8.76 -3.15
C ALA A 28 -8.96 -7.84 -4.33
N VAL A 29 -9.92 -7.11 -4.90
CA VAL A 29 -9.70 -6.12 -5.98
C VAL A 29 -9.24 -4.78 -5.41
N ARG A 30 -9.75 -4.37 -4.25
CA ARG A 30 -9.33 -3.20 -3.48
C ARG A 30 -8.60 -3.68 -2.24
N SER A 31 -7.32 -4.04 -2.39
CA SER A 31 -6.42 -4.21 -1.26
C SER A 31 -6.53 -2.96 -0.38
N LYS A 32 -6.67 -3.11 0.93
CA LYS A 32 -6.70 -1.96 1.83
C LYS A 32 -5.25 -1.51 2.09
N PRO A 33 -4.98 -0.20 2.16
CA PRO A 33 -3.66 0.28 2.56
C PRO A 33 -3.31 -0.33 3.92
N THR A 34 -2.09 -0.84 4.05
CA THR A 34 -1.62 -1.55 5.24
C THR A 34 -0.53 -0.76 5.93
N LEU A 35 -0.72 -0.51 7.23
CA LEU A 35 0.29 0.13 8.07
C LEU A 35 1.44 -0.85 8.35
N LEU A 36 2.63 -0.54 7.86
CA LEU A 36 3.84 -1.33 8.04
C LEU A 36 4.70 -0.83 9.20
N ALA A 37 4.66 0.46 9.53
CA ALA A 37 5.32 1.02 10.70
C ALA A 37 4.56 2.25 11.22
N HIS A 38 4.71 2.52 12.51
CA HIS A 38 4.06 3.63 13.20
C HIS A 38 4.94 4.12 14.36
N ASP A 39 5.13 5.43 14.46
CA ASP A 39 5.92 6.10 15.52
C ASP A 39 7.25 5.40 15.84
N GLY A 40 8.07 5.15 14.82
CA GLY A 40 9.37 4.50 15.01
C GLY A 40 9.35 2.98 15.15
N ALA A 41 8.19 2.34 15.19
CA ALA A 41 8.07 0.90 15.40
C ALA A 41 7.50 0.17 14.18
N PHE A 42 8.16 -0.92 13.76
CA PHE A 42 7.65 -1.81 12.72
C PHE A 42 6.47 -2.65 13.21
N CYS A 43 5.44 -2.75 12.37
CA CYS A 43 4.32 -3.67 12.55
C CYS A 43 4.65 -5.03 11.91
N TYR A 44 5.43 -5.86 12.60
CA TYR A 44 5.95 -7.14 12.05
C TYR A 44 4.86 -8.08 11.50
N GLU A 45 3.71 -8.16 12.15
CA GLU A 45 2.58 -8.97 11.68
C GLU A 45 2.03 -8.47 10.33
N ALA A 46 1.93 -7.15 10.16
CA ALA A 46 1.51 -6.55 8.90
C ALA A 46 2.55 -6.74 7.81
N MET A 47 3.84 -6.52 8.12
CA MET A 47 4.95 -6.76 7.20
C MET A 47 5.01 -8.22 6.73
N LYS A 48 4.83 -9.18 7.65
CA LYS A 48 4.82 -10.61 7.31
C LYS A 48 3.64 -10.98 6.41
N ARG A 49 2.46 -10.41 6.66
CA ARG A 49 1.26 -10.64 5.84
C ARG A 49 1.44 -10.10 4.42
N GLU A 50 1.96 -8.89 4.30
CA GLU A 50 2.22 -8.23 3.01
C GLU A 50 3.54 -8.69 2.36
N ARG A 51 4.28 -9.61 3.01
CA ARG A 51 5.60 -10.12 2.58
C ARG A 51 6.65 -9.03 2.38
N VAL A 52 6.56 -7.93 3.13
CA VAL A 52 7.51 -6.83 3.11
C VAL A 52 8.64 -7.10 4.10
N THR A 53 9.87 -6.95 3.62
CA THR A 53 11.09 -7.08 4.43
C THR A 53 11.45 -5.76 5.12
N ARG A 54 12.29 -5.84 6.17
CA ARG A 54 12.82 -4.64 6.82
C ARG A 54 13.63 -3.78 5.85
N ASP A 55 14.39 -4.40 4.96
CA ASP A 55 15.24 -3.69 4.00
C ASP A 55 14.42 -2.90 2.99
N GLU A 56 13.31 -3.47 2.49
CA GLU A 56 12.35 -2.77 1.63
C GLU A 56 11.71 -1.58 2.35
N ALA A 57 11.25 -1.80 3.59
CA ALA A 57 10.66 -0.75 4.40
C ALA A 57 11.66 0.39 4.68
N LEU A 58 12.88 0.07 5.09
CA LEU A 58 13.97 1.04 5.29
C LEU A 58 14.36 1.73 3.99
N SER A 59 14.30 1.04 2.85
CA SER A 59 14.56 1.66 1.55
C SER A 59 13.51 2.72 1.22
N ALA A 60 12.23 2.44 1.47
CA ALA A 60 11.16 3.42 1.29
C ALA A 60 11.35 4.64 2.22
N VAL A 61 11.78 4.41 3.46
CA VAL A 61 12.10 5.47 4.42
C VAL A 61 13.26 6.34 3.94
N ARG A 62 14.32 5.75 3.39
CA ARG A 62 15.45 6.47 2.79
C ARG A 62 15.03 7.28 1.56
N SER A 63 14.17 6.73 0.71
CA SER A 63 13.60 7.45 -0.43
C SER A 63 12.77 8.67 -0.01
N ALA A 64 12.17 8.63 1.18
CA ALA A 64 11.46 9.78 1.77
C ALA A 64 12.38 10.78 2.50
N GLY A 65 13.69 10.49 2.60
CA GLY A 65 14.68 11.36 3.28
C GLY A 65 15.01 10.98 4.72
N GLY A 66 14.47 9.87 5.24
CA GLY A 66 14.73 9.38 6.60
C GLY A 66 15.90 8.41 6.64
N GLN A 67 16.71 8.43 7.70
CA GLN A 67 17.84 7.50 7.82
C GLN A 67 17.49 6.19 8.53
N ASP A 68 16.53 6.22 9.44
CA ASP A 68 16.12 5.06 10.23
C ASP A 68 14.62 5.11 10.53
N ILE A 69 14.08 3.97 10.96
CA ILE A 69 12.66 3.81 11.28
C ILE A 69 12.20 4.76 12.38
N GLU A 70 13.08 5.11 13.33
CA GLU A 70 12.78 6.04 14.44
C GLU A 70 12.35 7.43 13.96
N ARG A 71 12.77 7.83 12.76
CA ARG A 71 12.39 9.10 12.12
C ARG A 71 11.03 9.01 11.40
N VAL A 72 10.37 7.86 11.41
CA VAL A 72 9.14 7.59 10.67
C VAL A 72 7.94 7.70 11.59
N LYS A 73 7.02 8.60 11.25
CA LYS A 73 5.72 8.74 11.91
C LYS A 73 4.77 7.62 11.47
N TYR A 74 4.71 7.34 10.17
CA TYR A 74 4.00 6.17 9.64
C TYR A 74 4.57 5.72 8.30
N LEU A 75 4.55 4.41 8.07
CA LEU A 75 4.88 3.77 6.80
C LEU A 75 3.67 2.94 6.37
N VAL A 76 3.13 3.24 5.19
CA VAL A 76 1.95 2.57 4.63
C VAL A 76 2.29 1.91 3.30
N LEU A 77 1.82 0.70 3.11
CA LEU A 77 1.79 0.01 1.82
C LEU A 77 0.43 0.22 1.19
N GLU A 78 0.41 0.93 0.07
CA GLU A 78 -0.78 1.14 -0.75
C GLU A 78 -1.16 -0.12 -1.53
N SER A 79 -2.40 -0.15 -2.01
CA SER A 79 -2.98 -1.30 -2.72
C SER A 79 -2.31 -1.67 -4.04
N ASP A 80 -1.58 -0.71 -4.62
CA ASP A 80 -0.80 -0.84 -5.85
C ASP A 80 0.65 -1.30 -5.59
N GLY A 81 1.02 -1.52 -4.32
CA GLY A 81 2.37 -1.88 -3.89
C GLY A 81 3.27 -0.68 -3.61
N THR A 82 2.77 0.55 -3.75
CA THR A 82 3.54 1.77 -3.43
C THR A 82 3.72 1.89 -1.92
N MET A 83 4.95 2.14 -1.47
CA MET A 83 5.23 2.45 -0.06
C MET A 83 5.35 3.95 0.15
N ILE A 84 4.57 4.48 1.09
CA ILE A 84 4.57 5.90 1.46
C ILE A 84 5.06 6.00 2.90
N ALA A 85 6.17 6.71 3.10
CA ALA A 85 6.71 7.00 4.42
C ALA A 85 6.49 8.47 4.76
N ALA A 86 5.90 8.75 5.92
CA ALA A 86 5.87 10.07 6.50
C ALA A 86 6.87 10.14 7.65
N LEU A 87 7.76 11.14 7.59
CA LEU A 87 8.78 11.35 8.59
C LEU A 87 8.29 12.34 9.65
N PHE A 88 8.89 12.27 10.85
CA PHE A 88 8.77 13.36 11.80
C PHE A 88 9.38 14.64 11.21
N PRO A 89 8.80 15.82 11.48
CA PRO A 89 9.39 17.09 11.08
C PRO A 89 10.83 17.19 11.59
N ASP A 90 11.76 17.67 10.76
CA ASP A 90 13.12 17.90 11.22
C ASP A 90 13.08 19.03 12.27
N PRO A 91 13.65 18.85 13.48
CA PRO A 91 13.73 19.91 14.48
C PRO A 91 14.39 21.20 13.98
N LEU A 92 15.15 21.14 12.88
CA LEU A 92 15.86 22.27 12.29
C LEU A 92 15.11 22.95 11.12
N ASP A 93 13.94 22.44 10.70
CA ASP A 93 13.10 23.02 9.64
C ASP A 93 11.68 23.32 10.19
N PRO A 94 11.50 24.45 10.89
CA PRO A 94 10.18 24.87 11.34
C PRO A 94 9.39 25.39 10.13
N ALA A 95 8.46 24.57 9.65
CA ALA A 95 7.43 24.95 8.67
C ALA A 95 6.67 26.24 9.05
#